data_AF-A0AAJ1Z6E6-F1
#
_entry.id   AF-A0AAJ1Z6E6-F1
#
_cell.length_a   1.000
_cell.length_b   1.000
_cell.length_c   1.000
_cell.angle_alpha   90.00
_cell.angle_beta   90.00
_cell.angle_gamma   90.00
#
_symmetry.space_group_name_H-M   'P 1'
#
loop_
_entity.id
_entity.type
_entity.pdbx_description
1 polymer ?
#
loop_
_entity_poly.entity_id
_entity_poly.type
_entity_poly.pdbx_seq_one_letter_code
_entity_poly.pdbx_strand_id
1 'polypeptide(L)' 'MGLRQSMSRRGNCLDNAPMESFFGHMKDELDYKCCQTFQSLQLVIEKYMQDYNYDRYQWTLKKMAPVQYRNHLLSA' A
#
# COMPACT_ATOMS: atom_id res chain seq x y z
N MET A 1 -21.07 -10.43 5.39
CA MET A 1 -19.95 -9.71 6.02
C MET A 1 -20.51 -8.41 6.59
N GLY A 2 -20.60 -8.24 7.91
CA GLY A 2 -21.21 -7.08 8.58
C GLY A 2 -20.38 -5.79 8.51
N LEU A 3 -19.75 -5.53 7.36
CA LEU A 3 -18.92 -4.35 7.11
C LEU A 3 -19.81 -3.18 6.73
N ARG A 4 -19.65 -2.05 7.42
CA ARG A 4 -20.32 -0.80 7.09
C ARG A 4 -19.51 -0.06 6.03
N GLN A 5 -20.09 0.15 4.86
CA GLN A 5 -19.49 1.00 3.85
C GLN A 5 -19.36 2.44 4.39
N SER A 6 -18.16 3.00 4.25
CA SER A 6 -17.92 4.43 4.48
C SER A 6 -17.70 5.08 3.13
N MET A 7 -18.57 6.03 2.78
CA MET A 7 -18.38 6.87 1.60
C MET A 7 -18.02 8.27 2.10
N SER A 8 -16.79 8.69 1.85
CA SER A 8 -16.33 10.04 2.19
C SER A 8 -17.19 11.08 1.49
N ARG A 9 -17.57 12.15 2.19
CA ARG A 9 -18.24 13.30 1.56
C ARG A 9 -17.28 13.97 0.56
N ARG A 10 -17.78 14.53 -0.54
CA ARG A 10 -16.97 15.37 -1.46
C ARG A 10 -16.18 16.38 -0.63
N GLY A 11 -14.86 16.39 -0.79
CA GLY A 11 -13.94 17.28 -0.07
C GLY A 11 -13.24 16.68 1.16
N ASN A 12 -13.59 15.46 1.59
CA ASN A 12 -12.86 14.75 2.65
C ASN A 12 -11.99 13.62 2.05
N CYS A 13 -10.81 13.96 1.55
CA CYS A 13 -9.89 13.03 0.90
C CYS A 13 -9.06 12.19 1.87
N LEU A 14 -9.11 12.44 3.18
CA LEU A 14 -8.23 11.80 4.15
C LEU A 14 -8.34 10.27 4.17
N ASP A 15 -9.51 9.73 3.86
CA ASP A 15 -9.74 8.27 3.77
C ASP A 15 -9.10 7.67 2.51
N ASN A 16 -9.03 8.43 1.42
CA ASN A 16 -8.53 7.98 0.13
C ASN A 16 -7.05 8.31 -0.10
N ALA A 17 -6.54 9.39 0.51
CA ALA A 17 -5.18 9.89 0.33
C ALA A 17 -4.10 8.82 0.58
N PRO A 18 -4.19 7.94 1.60
CA PRO A 18 -3.23 6.86 1.79
C PRO A 18 -3.23 5.86 0.62
N MET A 19 -4.40 5.50 0.11
CA MET A 19 -4.54 4.60 -1.04
C MET A 19 -4.04 5.24 -2.33
N GLU A 20 -4.34 6.52 -2.56
CA GLU A 20 -3.83 7.26 -3.72
C GLU A 20 -2.31 7.35 -3.71
N SER A 21 -1.72 7.67 -2.55
CA SER A 21 -0.26 7.69 -2.39
C SER A 21 0.35 6.32 -2.66
N PHE A 22 -0.20 5.26 -2.07
CA PHE A 22 0.26 3.89 -2.29
C PHE A 22 0.26 3.52 -3.78
N PHE A 23 -0.87 3.72 -4.47
CA PHE A 23 -0.98 3.37 -5.88
C PHE A 23 -0.15 4.29 -6.79
N GLY A 24 0.04 5.55 -6.40
CA GLY A 24 0.95 6.47 -7.09
C GLY A 24 2.38 5.95 -7.09
N HIS A 25 2.90 5.62 -5.90
CA HIS A 25 4.21 5.01 -5.71
C HIS A 25 4.36 3.70 -6.48
N MET A 26 3.39 2.80 -6.36
CA MET A 26 3.43 1.50 -7.04
C MET A 26 3.54 1.65 -8.57
N LYS A 27 2.79 2.59 -9.16
CA LYS A 27 2.82 2.80 -10.62
C LYS A 27 4.11 3.47 -11.11
N ASP A 28 4.77 4.26 -10.26
CA ASP A 28 6.03 4.91 -10.57
C ASP A 28 7.22 3.94 -10.46
N GLU A 29 7.17 3.06 -9.44
CA GLU A 29 8.29 2.18 -9.07
C GLU A 29 8.25 0.82 -9.79
N LEU A 30 7.07 0.34 -10.22
CA LEU A 30 6.95 -0.93 -10.93
C LEU A 30 7.33 -0.81 -12.40
N ASP A 31 8.30 -1.62 -12.85
CA ASP A 31 8.50 -1.87 -14.28
C ASP A 31 7.54 -2.95 -14.79
N TYR A 32 6.27 -2.57 -14.95
CA TYR A 32 5.24 -3.46 -15.48
C TYR A 32 5.22 -3.50 -17.01
N LYS A 33 5.96 -2.63 -17.71
CA LYS A 33 5.94 -2.56 -19.19
C LYS A 33 6.56 -3.80 -19.84
N CYS A 34 7.44 -4.48 -19.14
CA CYS A 34 8.06 -5.73 -19.57
C CYS A 34 7.17 -6.97 -19.33
N CYS A 35 6.05 -6.83 -18.62
CA CYS A 35 5.14 -7.92 -18.36
C CYS A 35 4.31 -8.26 -19.60
N GLN A 36 4.55 -9.43 -20.19
CA GLN A 36 3.82 -9.91 -21.37
C GLN A 36 2.60 -10.76 -21.02
N THR A 37 2.52 -11.24 -19.77
CA THR A 37 1.41 -12.08 -19.31
C THR A 37 0.81 -11.51 -18.03
N PHE A 38 -0.46 -11.87 -17.78
CA PHE A 38 -1.12 -11.53 -16.52
C PHE A 38 -0.37 -12.13 -15.32
N GLN A 39 0.13 -13.36 -15.45
CA GLN A 39 0.90 -14.04 -14.41
C GLN A 39 2.20 -13.30 -14.07
N SER A 40 2.94 -12.80 -15.07
CA SER A 40 4.15 -12.01 -14.80
C SER A 40 3.82 -10.70 -14.09
N LEU A 41 2.71 -10.05 -14.47
CA LEU A 41 2.25 -8.83 -13.81
C LEU A 41 1.87 -9.10 -12.34
N GLN A 42 1.12 -10.18 -12.09
CA GLN A 42 0.76 -10.59 -10.73
C GLN A 42 1.99 -10.82 -9.86
N LEU A 43 3.02 -11.50 -10.38
CA LEU A 43 4.26 -11.77 -9.65
C LEU A 43 4.99 -10.48 -9.27
N VAL A 44 5.09 -9.53 -10.21
CA VAL A 44 5.72 -8.22 -9.97
C VAL A 44 4.96 -7.42 -8.93
N ILE A 45 3.62 -7.42 -9.00
CA ILE A 45 2.77 -6.76 -8.00
C ILE A 45 2.95 -7.44 -6.62
N GLU A 46 2.92 -8.77 -6.54
CA GLU A 46 3.10 -9.50 -5.28
C GLU A 46 4.45 -9.19 -4.63
N LYS A 47 5.52 -9.16 -5.44
CA LYS A 47 6.86 -8.79 -4.97
C LYS A 47 6.90 -7.36 -4.43
N TYR A 48 6.29 -6.41 -5.13
CA TYR A 48 6.20 -5.03 -4.66
C TYR A 48 5.37 -4.92 -3.37
N MET A 49 4.27 -5.66 -3.26
CA MET A 49 3.45 -5.70 -2.05
C MET A 49 4.24 -6.24 -0.85
N GLN A 50 5.09 -7.25 -1.04
CA GLN A 50 5.95 -7.73 0.04
C GLN A 50 6.96 -6.66 0.46
N ASP A 51 7.73 -6.13 -0.48
CA ASP A 51 8.74 -5.10 -0.21
C ASP A 51 8.13 -3.87 0.49
N TYR A 52 7.01 -3.36 -0.04
CA TYR A 52 6.32 -2.21 0.54
C TYR A 52 5.88 -2.46 1.99
N ASN A 53 5.34 -3.65 2.29
CA ASN A 53 4.77 -3.94 3.61
C ASN A 53 5.82 -4.32 4.67
N TYR A 54 6.90 -4.99 4.27
CA TYR A 54 7.86 -5.59 5.19
C TYR A 54 9.22 -4.88 5.20
N ASP A 55 9.63 -4.26 4.10
CA ASP A 55 11.00 -3.77 3.90
C ASP A 55 11.06 -2.24 3.71
N ARG A 56 9.95 -1.57 3.35
CA ARG A 56 9.91 -0.13 3.13
C ARG A 56 9.76 0.68 4.42
N TYR A 57 10.88 1.10 4.98
CA TYR A 57 10.91 2.00 6.14
C TYR A 57 10.48 3.42 5.78
N GLN A 58 9.54 3.98 6.54
CA GLN A 58 9.00 5.32 6.30
C GLN A 58 9.21 6.25 7.49
N TRP A 59 9.68 7.47 7.23
CA TRP A 59 9.91 8.49 8.27
C TRP A 59 8.64 8.85 9.04
N THR A 60 7.51 8.92 8.35
CA THR A 60 6.17 9.17 8.92
C THR A 60 5.70 8.03 9.82
N LEU A 61 6.23 6.81 9.66
CA LEU A 61 5.91 5.63 10.45
C LEU A 61 6.97 5.36 11.53
N LYS A 62 7.57 6.41 12.10
CA LYS A 62 8.67 6.30 13.09
C LYS A 62 9.85 5.45 12.59
N LYS A 63 10.14 5.49 11.28
CA LYS A 63 11.14 4.62 10.63
C LYS A 63 10.86 3.14 10.86
N MET A 64 9.62 2.72 10.65
CA MET A 64 9.23 1.31 10.62
C MET A 64 8.64 0.98 9.25
N ALA A 65 8.70 -0.30 8.87
CA ALA A 65 7.90 -0.83 7.77
C ALA A 65 6.41 -0.86 8.16
N PRO A 66 5.46 -0.81 7.21
CA PRO A 66 4.02 -0.81 7.50
C PRO A 66 3.57 -1.93 8.44
N VAL A 67 4.05 -3.16 8.23
CA VAL A 67 3.71 -4.30 9.10
C VAL A 67 4.26 -4.13 10.51
N GLN A 68 5.50 -3.65 10.64
CA GLN A 68 6.11 -3.37 11.94
C GLN A 68 5.32 -2.28 12.67
N TYR A 69 4.96 -1.20 11.99
CA TYR A 69 4.18 -0.11 12.55
C TYR A 69 2.79 -0.58 13.01
N ARG A 70 2.10 -1.40 12.20
CA ARG A 70 0.83 -2.04 12.59
C ARG A 70 0.99 -2.86 13.87
N ASN A 71 2.01 -3.71 13.95
CA ASN A 71 2.23 -4.56 15.11
C ASN A 71 2.60 -3.74 16.36
N HIS A 72 3.40 -2.68 16.20
CA HIS A 72 3.71 -1.73 17.27
C HIS A 72 2.44 -1.09 17.86
N LEU A 73 1.50 -0.66 17.00
CA LEU A 73 0.22 -0.09 17.43
C LEU A 73 -0.71 -1.10 18.13
N LEU A 74 -0.65 -2.38 17.74
CA LEU A 74 -1.45 -3.43 18.38
C LEU A 74 -0.88 -3.90 19.72
N SER A 75 0.41 -3.70 19.94
CA SER A 75 1.09 -4.02 21.20
C SER A 75 1.09 -2.87 22.22
N ALA A 76 0.64 -1.68 21.81
CA ALA A 76 0.55 -0.47 22.63
C ALA A 76 -0.83 -0.34 23.29
#